data_AF-A0A0J5Q5S5-F1
#
_entry.id   AF-A0A0J5Q5S5-F1
#
_cell.length_a   1.000
_cell.length_b   1.000
_cell.length_c   1.000
_cell.angle_alpha   90.00
_cell.angle_beta   90.00
_cell.angle_gamma   90.00
#
_symmetry.space_group_name_H-M   'P 1'
#
loop_
_entity.id
_entity.type
_entity.pdbx_description
1 polymer ?
#
loop_
_entity_poly.entity_id
_entity_poly.type
_entity_poly.pdbx_seq_one_letter_code
_entity_poly.pdbx_strand_id
1 'polypeptide(L)'
;MKDDRYTTAQIRAGQVALADFIRDLEDRDMLPPPYTPSGHPLGYMNAGNMLAMVILRRNGGWVGDIVFKNVPKGFPEVTGTPDSKPFANEQDALLAAQSIVYQVLQRPKSVEDVACMAFPELGGRRPLVIGNHVIGVGYRA
;
A
#
# COMPACT_ATOMS: atom_id res chain seq x y z
N MET A 1 9.78 -21.34 7.52
CA MET A 1 9.80 -21.24 6.05
C MET A 1 8.83 -20.13 5.69
N LYS A 2 9.26 -19.12 4.92
CA LYS A 2 8.43 -17.96 4.58
C LYS A 2 7.40 -18.43 3.54
N ASP A 3 6.13 -18.48 3.89
CA ASP A 3 5.09 -18.51 2.87
C ASP A 3 5.03 -17.10 2.28
N ASP A 4 5.86 -16.85 1.27
CA ASP A 4 5.91 -15.58 0.59
C ASP A 4 4.53 -15.32 -0.04
N ARG A 5 3.76 -14.41 0.58
CA ARG A 5 2.40 -13.96 0.14
C ARG A 5 2.36 -13.61 -1.35
N TYR A 6 3.52 -13.30 -1.93
CA TYR A 6 3.74 -13.10 -3.35
C TYR A 6 4.94 -13.92 -3.81
N THR A 7 4.81 -14.56 -4.95
CA THR A 7 5.93 -15.17 -5.66
C THR A 7 6.93 -14.11 -6.12
N THR A 8 8.18 -14.51 -6.35
CA THR A 8 9.20 -13.64 -6.95
C THR A 8 8.74 -13.07 -8.30
N ALA A 9 7.99 -13.85 -9.09
CA ALA A 9 7.45 -13.40 -10.37
C ALA A 9 6.41 -12.28 -10.18
N GLN A 10 5.51 -12.40 -9.19
CA GLN A 10 4.53 -11.36 -8.86
C GLN A 10 5.18 -10.07 -8.36
N ILE A 11 6.23 -10.17 -7.54
CA ILE A 11 6.99 -9.00 -7.10
C ILE A 11 7.67 -8.32 -8.29
N ARG A 12 8.32 -9.08 -9.19
CA ARG A 12 8.95 -8.50 -10.39
C ARG A 12 7.95 -7.83 -11.32
N ALA A 13 6.81 -8.47 -11.57
CA ALA A 13 5.74 -7.86 -12.37
C ALA A 13 5.22 -6.57 -11.70
N GLY A 14 5.01 -6.60 -10.38
CA GLY A 14 4.57 -5.43 -9.64
C GLY A 14 5.60 -4.31 -9.51
N GLN A 15 6.89 -4.61 -9.58
CA GLN A 15 7.96 -3.60 -9.69
C GLN A 15 7.85 -2.84 -11.01
N VAL A 16 7.63 -3.55 -12.12
CA VAL A 16 7.41 -2.93 -13.43
C VAL A 16 6.15 -2.08 -13.42
N ALA A 17 5.03 -2.62 -12.92
CA ALA A 17 3.76 -1.90 -12.85
C ALA A 17 3.86 -0.61 -12.00
N LEU A 18 4.57 -0.67 -10.87
CA LEU A 18 4.81 0.50 -10.03
C LEU A 18 5.67 1.55 -10.76
N ALA A 19 6.76 1.12 -11.40
CA ALA A 19 7.65 2.01 -12.13
C ALA A 19 6.95 2.69 -13.32
N ASP A 20 6.15 1.94 -14.07
CA ASP A 20 5.40 2.48 -15.21
C ASP A 20 4.32 3.48 -14.74
N PHE A 21 3.66 3.22 -13.62
CA PHE A 21 2.69 4.16 -13.06
C PHE A 21 3.36 5.45 -12.56
N ILE A 22 4.50 5.35 -11.87
CA ILE A 22 5.25 6.54 -11.44
C ILE A 22 5.71 7.36 -12.66
N ARG A 23 6.19 6.69 -13.72
CA ARG A 23 6.57 7.36 -14.97
C ARG A 23 5.38 8.05 -15.65
N ASP A 24 4.20 7.41 -15.69
CA ASP A 24 2.98 8.04 -16.23
C ASP A 24 2.56 9.28 -15.42
N LEU A 25 2.76 9.27 -14.09
CA LEU A 25 2.53 10.47 -13.27
C LEU A 25 3.57 11.57 -13.55
N GLU A 26 4.84 11.21 -13.77
CA GLU A 26 5.91 12.15 -14.16
C GLU A 26 5.61 12.80 -15.52
N ASP A 27 5.28 12.00 -16.53
CA ASP A 27 5.01 12.46 -17.90
C ASP A 27 3.81 13.42 -17.97
N ARG A 28 2.87 13.30 -17.02
CA ARG A 28 1.67 14.15 -16.92
C ARG A 28 1.83 15.34 -15.98
N ASP A 29 3.00 15.53 -15.37
CA ASP A 29 3.23 16.52 -14.32
C ASP A 29 2.23 16.39 -13.15
N MET A 30 1.88 15.13 -12.83
CA MET A 30 0.93 14.76 -11.78
C MET A 30 1.58 14.23 -10.52
N LEU A 31 2.92 14.11 -10.49
CA LEU A 31 3.63 13.78 -9.25
C LEU A 31 3.30 14.82 -8.17
N PRO A 32 2.95 14.39 -6.95
CA PRO A 32 2.78 15.33 -5.87
C PRO A 32 4.12 16.01 -5.54
N PRO A 33 4.10 17.25 -5.04
CA PRO A 33 5.32 17.93 -4.65
C PRO A 33 6.08 17.07 -3.62
N PRO A 34 7.42 17.07 -3.67
CA PRO A 34 8.21 16.27 -2.76
C PRO A 34 7.83 16.60 -1.32
N TYR A 35 7.43 15.56 -0.58
CA TYR A 35 7.08 15.73 0.82
C TYR A 35 8.29 16.27 1.58
N THR A 36 8.15 17.47 2.14
CA THR A 36 9.17 18.05 3.01
C THR A 36 8.90 17.57 4.43
N PRO A 37 9.76 16.74 5.05
CA PRO A 37 9.50 16.24 6.39
C PRO A 37 9.42 17.40 7.37
N SER A 38 8.26 17.59 8.00
CA SER A 38 8.00 18.68 8.94
C SER A 38 8.62 18.42 10.32
N GLY A 39 9.80 17.81 10.38
CA GLY A 39 10.48 17.43 11.62
C GLY A 39 10.00 16.12 12.26
N HIS A 40 8.99 15.45 11.67
CA HIS A 40 8.56 14.12 12.10
C HIS A 40 9.28 13.02 11.29
N PRO A 41 9.76 11.95 11.95
CA PRO A 41 10.35 10.82 11.24
C PRO A 41 9.28 10.20 10.33
N LEU A 42 9.64 10.00 9.07
CA LEU A 42 8.81 9.25 8.14
C LEU A 42 8.64 7.83 8.66
N GLY A 43 7.40 7.34 8.69
CA GLY A 43 7.13 5.91 8.84
C GLY A 43 7.67 5.14 7.63
N TYR A 44 7.75 3.82 7.76
CA TYR A 44 8.28 2.98 6.67
C TYR A 44 7.33 2.92 5.46
N MET A 45 6.06 3.35 5.56
CA MET A 45 5.16 3.46 4.42
C MET A 45 5.33 4.81 3.72
N ASN A 46 6.41 4.92 2.95
CA ASN A 46 6.77 6.11 2.16
C ASN A 46 7.23 5.73 0.76
N ALA A 47 7.30 6.73 -0.13
CA ALA A 47 7.65 6.54 -1.54
C ALA A 47 8.98 5.78 -1.74
N GLY A 48 10.03 6.16 -1.00
CA GLY A 48 11.35 5.54 -1.11
C GLY A 48 11.39 4.09 -0.63
N ASN A 49 10.36 3.64 0.10
CA ASN A 49 10.26 2.29 0.62
C ASN A 49 9.25 1.40 -0.11
N MET A 50 8.48 1.93 -1.07
CA MET A 50 7.65 1.10 -1.94
C MET A 50 8.53 0.15 -2.77
N LEU A 51 8.09 -1.09 -2.88
CA LEU A 51 8.77 -2.16 -3.60
C LEU A 51 8.02 -2.55 -4.87
N ALA A 52 6.72 -2.81 -4.77
CA ALA A 52 5.92 -3.33 -5.89
C ALA A 52 4.45 -2.96 -5.72
N MET A 53 3.77 -2.73 -6.84
CA MET A 53 2.31 -2.64 -6.94
C MET A 53 1.79 -3.93 -7.58
N VAL A 54 1.22 -4.83 -6.78
CA VAL A 54 0.82 -6.17 -7.21
C VAL A 54 -0.70 -6.24 -7.35
N ILE A 55 -1.16 -6.60 -8.54
CA ILE A 55 -2.57 -6.91 -8.80
C ILE A 55 -2.70 -8.43 -8.95
N LEU A 56 -3.60 -9.05 -8.20
CA LEU A 56 -3.76 -10.50 -8.22
C LEU A 56 -5.18 -10.93 -7.87
N ARG A 57 -5.52 -12.18 -8.20
CA ARG A 57 -6.79 -12.78 -7.81
C ARG A 57 -6.74 -13.39 -6.42
N ARG A 58 -7.72 -13.03 -5.58
CA ARG A 58 -7.99 -13.64 -4.27
C ARG A 58 -9.48 -13.73 -4.01
N ASN A 59 -9.91 -14.80 -3.36
CA ASN A 59 -11.30 -15.03 -2.94
C ASN A 59 -12.33 -14.81 -4.07
N GLY A 60 -12.00 -15.23 -5.29
CA GLY A 60 -12.89 -15.11 -6.46
C GLY A 60 -12.94 -13.72 -7.11
N GLY A 61 -12.21 -12.74 -6.61
CA GLY A 61 -12.08 -11.41 -7.23
C GLY A 61 -10.64 -10.93 -7.32
N TRP A 62 -10.47 -9.64 -7.57
CA TRP A 62 -9.18 -8.97 -7.76
C TRP A 62 -8.85 -8.07 -6.58
N VAL A 63 -7.58 -8.08 -6.17
CA VAL A 63 -7.04 -7.20 -5.12
C VAL A 63 -5.79 -6.50 -5.64
N GLY A 64 -5.57 -5.30 -5.14
CA GLY A 64 -4.40 -4.48 -5.41
C GLY A 64 -3.62 -4.20 -4.14
N ASP A 65 -2.37 -4.62 -4.10
CA ASP A 65 -1.49 -4.55 -2.94
C ASP A 65 -0.22 -3.76 -3.26
N ILE A 66 0.21 -2.90 -2.33
CA ILE A 66 1.48 -2.17 -2.36
C ILE A 66 2.40 -2.78 -1.31
N VAL A 67 3.51 -3.35 -1.78
CA VAL A 67 4.52 -4.01 -0.96
C VAL A 67 5.61 -3.03 -0.59
N PHE A 68 6.12 -3.08 0.64
CA PHE A 68 7.25 -2.27 1.11
C PHE A 68 8.49 -3.12 1.41
N LYS A 69 9.69 -2.60 1.14
CA LYS A 69 10.95 -3.38 1.24
C LYS A 69 11.58 -3.40 2.63
N ASN A 70 11.65 -2.26 3.33
CA ASN A 70 12.30 -2.15 4.64
C ASN A 70 11.25 -1.94 5.73
N VAL A 71 10.62 -3.02 6.20
CA VAL A 71 9.51 -2.97 7.15
C VAL A 71 10.00 -3.50 8.51
N PRO A 72 9.84 -2.76 9.62
CA PRO A 72 10.18 -3.25 10.95
C PRO A 72 9.38 -4.50 11.32
N LYS A 73 9.97 -5.39 12.13
CA LYS A 73 9.31 -6.61 12.58
C LYS A 73 8.03 -6.27 13.37
N GLY A 74 6.93 -6.98 13.08
CA GLY A 74 5.63 -6.79 13.75
C GLY A 74 4.74 -5.74 13.11
N PHE A 75 5.18 -5.10 12.01
CA PHE A 75 4.41 -4.12 11.28
C PHE A 75 3.95 -4.66 9.91
N PRO A 76 2.84 -4.13 9.35
CA PRO A 76 2.32 -4.59 8.06
C PRO A 76 3.26 -4.22 6.90
N GLU A 77 3.73 -5.23 6.17
CA GLU A 77 4.63 -5.05 5.01
C GLU A 77 3.90 -4.74 3.69
N VAL A 78 2.56 -4.72 3.75
CA VAL A 78 1.67 -4.47 2.63
C VAL A 78 0.59 -3.49 3.06
N THR A 79 0.24 -2.58 2.17
CA THR A 79 -1.03 -1.84 2.22
C THR A 79 -1.77 -2.06 0.92
N GLY A 80 -3.08 -2.29 0.96
CA GLY A 80 -3.79 -2.73 -0.23
C GLY A 80 -5.29 -2.73 -0.04
N THR A 81 -5.98 -3.20 -1.06
CA THR A 81 -7.44 -3.37 -1.04
C THR A 81 -7.82 -4.54 -0.13
N PRO A 82 -8.97 -4.50 0.56
CA PRO A 82 -9.36 -5.58 1.47
C PRO A 82 -9.63 -6.90 0.75
N ASP A 83 -8.93 -7.97 1.15
CA ASP A 83 -9.17 -9.35 0.67
C ASP A 83 -10.61 -9.86 0.91
N SER A 84 -11.34 -9.26 1.86
CA SER A 84 -12.73 -9.60 2.18
C SER A 84 -13.77 -8.99 1.23
N LYS A 85 -13.36 -8.00 0.42
CA LYS A 85 -14.21 -7.35 -0.58
C LYS A 85 -13.41 -7.14 -1.87
N PRO A 86 -13.01 -8.23 -2.55
CA PRO A 86 -12.23 -8.13 -3.77
C PRO A 86 -13.08 -7.53 -4.90
N PHE A 87 -12.44 -6.86 -5.85
CA PHE A 87 -13.09 -6.27 -7.01
C PHE A 87 -13.53 -7.33 -8.00
N ALA A 88 -14.61 -7.06 -8.73
CA ALA A 88 -15.10 -7.97 -9.75
C ALA A 88 -14.17 -8.07 -10.97
N ASN A 89 -13.45 -6.99 -11.28
CA ASN A 89 -12.53 -6.92 -12.40
C ASN A 89 -11.14 -6.39 -12.00
N GLU A 90 -10.16 -6.68 -12.84
CA GLU A 90 -8.75 -6.35 -12.62
C GLU A 90 -8.51 -4.83 -12.69
N GLN A 91 -9.20 -4.15 -13.59
CA GLN A 91 -9.04 -2.72 -13.83
C GLN A 91 -9.39 -1.89 -12.59
N ASP A 92 -10.47 -2.25 -11.89
CA ASP A 92 -10.88 -1.55 -10.66
C ASP A 92 -9.87 -1.79 -9.53
N ALA A 93 -9.32 -3.00 -9.42
CA ALA A 93 -8.25 -3.30 -8.47
C ALA A 93 -6.97 -2.52 -8.79
N LEU A 94 -6.63 -2.37 -10.08
CA LEU A 94 -5.52 -1.55 -10.53
C LEU A 94 -5.71 -0.08 -10.18
N LEU A 95 -6.88 0.50 -10.50
CA LEU A 95 -7.20 1.90 -10.15
C LEU A 95 -7.16 2.13 -8.64
N ALA A 96 -7.66 1.18 -7.85
CA ALA A 96 -7.59 1.23 -6.40
C ALA A 96 -6.13 1.19 -5.89
N ALA A 97 -5.30 0.31 -6.45
CA ALA A 97 -3.87 0.25 -6.10
C ALA A 97 -3.13 1.54 -6.48
N GLN A 98 -3.37 2.08 -7.68
CA GLN A 98 -2.83 3.36 -8.12
C GLN A 98 -3.23 4.51 -7.19
N SER A 99 -4.48 4.53 -6.72
CA SER A 99 -4.93 5.50 -5.72
C SER A 99 -4.15 5.38 -4.41
N ILE A 100 -3.87 4.15 -3.96
CA ILE A 100 -3.06 3.91 -2.76
C ILE A 100 -1.62 4.40 -2.96
N VAL A 101 -1.00 4.11 -4.10
CA VAL A 101 0.34 4.64 -4.44
C VAL A 101 0.34 6.17 -4.39
N TYR A 102 -0.65 6.80 -5.02
CA TYR A 102 -0.76 8.26 -5.05
C TYR A 102 -0.86 8.87 -3.65
N GLN A 103 -1.60 8.23 -2.74
CA GLN A 103 -1.68 8.65 -1.34
C GLN A 103 -0.34 8.52 -0.62
N VAL A 104 0.41 7.44 -0.85
CA VAL A 104 1.75 7.24 -0.25
C VAL A 104 2.74 8.29 -0.78
N LEU A 105 2.63 8.68 -2.04
CA LEU A 105 3.42 9.74 -2.65
C LEU A 105 3.09 11.12 -2.04
N GLN A 106 1.80 11.44 -1.86
CA GLN A 106 1.35 12.73 -1.32
C GLN A 106 1.68 12.90 0.17
N ARG A 107 1.42 11.85 0.95
CA ARG A 107 1.57 11.87 2.40
C ARG A 107 2.16 10.55 2.86
N PRO A 108 3.50 10.52 3.05
CA PRO A 108 4.14 9.46 3.80
C PRO A 108 3.40 9.25 5.13
N LYS A 109 3.16 8.00 5.50
CA LYS A 109 2.54 7.72 6.81
C LYS A 109 3.55 8.01 7.91
N SER A 110 3.13 8.70 8.97
CA SER A 110 3.99 8.87 10.15
C SER A 110 4.15 7.55 10.90
N VAL A 111 5.07 7.49 11.85
CA VAL A 111 5.22 6.31 12.72
C VAL A 111 3.93 6.05 13.52
N GLU A 112 3.23 7.11 13.94
CA GLU A 112 1.95 7.03 14.66
C GLU A 112 0.82 6.51 13.79
N ASP A 113 0.72 7.00 12.53
CA ASP A 113 -0.25 6.50 11.54
C ASP A 113 -0.09 4.99 11.37
N VAL A 114 1.16 4.53 11.32
CA VAL A 114 1.51 3.12 11.11
C VAL A 114 1.37 2.29 12.39
N ALA A 115 1.67 2.83 13.56
CA ALA A 115 1.45 2.17 14.85
C ALA A 115 -0.04 1.91 15.09
N CYS A 116 -0.91 2.86 14.74
CA CYS A 116 -2.36 2.66 14.80
C CYS A 116 -2.84 1.55 13.85
N MET A 117 -2.14 1.36 12.73
CA MET A 117 -2.39 0.26 11.78
C MET A 117 -1.76 -1.06 12.20
N ALA A 118 -0.86 -1.10 13.18
CA ALA A 118 -0.17 -2.32 13.64
C ALA A 118 -0.74 -2.86 14.96
N PHE A 119 -1.34 -1.99 15.77
CA PHE A 119 -1.85 -2.35 17.10
C PHE A 119 -3.17 -1.63 17.43
N PRO A 120 -4.32 -2.08 16.86
CA PRO A 120 -5.63 -1.46 17.09
C PRO A 120 -6.07 -1.55 18.56
N GLU A 121 -5.56 -2.53 19.30
CA GLU A 121 -5.78 -2.79 20.73
C GLU A 121 -5.22 -1.68 21.66
N LEU A 122 -4.22 -0.92 21.21
CA LEU A 122 -3.49 0.08 22.01
C LEU A 122 -4.17 1.47 22.04
N GLY A 123 -5.47 1.55 21.74
CA GLY A 123 -6.24 2.80 21.86
C GLY A 123 -6.27 3.70 20.61
N GLY A 124 -5.79 3.20 19.46
CA GLY A 124 -5.87 3.88 18.17
C GLY A 124 -7.29 3.81 17.58
N ARG A 125 -8.19 4.69 18.02
CA ARG A 125 -9.50 4.88 17.38
C ARG A 125 -9.35 5.34 15.93
N ARG A 126 -9.47 4.41 14.98
CA ARG A 126 -10.42 4.37 13.85
C ARG A 126 -9.91 3.42 12.76
N PRO A 127 -10.76 2.57 12.15
CA PRO A 127 -10.43 2.01 10.84
C PRO A 127 -10.14 3.16 9.86
N LEU A 128 -9.17 2.98 8.96
CA LEU A 128 -8.92 3.95 7.90
C LEU A 128 -10.12 3.94 6.94
N VAL A 129 -11.02 4.92 7.13
CA VAL A 129 -12.19 5.15 6.29
C VAL A 129 -11.80 6.14 5.20
N ILE A 130 -11.82 5.70 3.94
CA ILE A 130 -11.64 6.55 2.76
C ILE A 130 -12.97 6.56 1.99
N GLY A 131 -13.71 7.67 2.07
CA GLY A 131 -15.09 7.73 1.56
C GLY A 131 -16.00 6.70 2.27
N ASN A 132 -16.76 5.91 1.50
CA ASN A 132 -17.59 4.82 2.05
C ASN A 132 -16.86 3.47 2.16
N HIS A 133 -15.53 3.43 1.97
CA HIS A 133 -14.78 2.18 1.92
C HIS A 133 -13.79 2.06 3.10
N VAL A 134 -13.81 0.88 3.73
CA VAL A 134 -12.88 0.48 4.78
C VAL A 134 -11.71 -0.25 4.13
N ILE A 135 -10.49 0.25 4.33
CA ILE A 135 -9.28 -0.43 3.91
C ILE A 135 -8.93 -1.49 4.97
N GLY A 136 -8.82 -2.75 4.55
CA GLY A 136 -8.39 -3.84 5.41
C GLY A 136 -6.89 -3.76 5.64
N VAL A 137 -6.47 -3.76 6.91
CA VAL A 137 -5.06 -3.91 7.27
C VAL A 137 -4.84 -5.38 7.61
N GLY A 138 -3.97 -6.06 6.87
CA GLY A 138 -3.60 -7.44 7.17
C GLY A 138 -2.55 -7.46 8.28
N TYR A 139 -2.91 -7.99 9.45
CA TYR A 139 -1.98 -8.21 10.55
C TYR A 139 -1.41 -9.63 10.48
N ARG A 140 -0.14 -9.78 10.82
CA ARG A 140 0.50 -11.08 11.06
C ARG A 140 0.39 -11.39 12.56
N ALA A 141 -0.15 -12.55 12.89
CA ALA A 141 0.00 -13.14 14.23
C ALA A 141 1.39 -13.77 14.39
#